data_AF-A0A951Z7C3-F1
#
_entry.id   AF-A0A951Z7C3-F1
#
_cell.length_a   1.000
_cell.length_b   1.000
_cell.length_c   1.000
_cell.angle_alpha   90.00
_cell.angle_beta   90.00
_cell.angle_gamma   90.00
#
_symmetry.space_group_name_H-M   'P 1'
#
loop_
_entity.id
_entity.type
_entity.pdbx_description
1 polymer ?
#
loop_
_entity_poly.entity_id
_entity_poly.type
_entity_poly.pdbx_seq_one_letter_code
_entity_poly.pdbx_strand_id
1 'polypeptide(L)'
;MIQCTKCGAKLPDWTPVCQFCQTDLSHVARPKPDDPKARIKYYEPQPWVNVVYNLIAVYWVLNGIYRVLVGSGVLGEQSFALVIIGVFGALFGIGMLARVELVRGIVNFVCGINIILGVTCLGVSVITSPLVGPLALVGIVVQILDILQSAFLIYLIAETDRQTPNL
;
A
#
# COMPACT_ATOMS: atom_id res chain seq x y z
N MET A 1 24.95 -30.33 -13.77
CA MET A 1 26.06 -31.01 -13.07
C MET A 1 27.30 -30.94 -13.94
N ILE A 2 28.47 -30.61 -13.39
CA ILE A 2 29.76 -30.55 -14.11
C ILE A 2 30.63 -31.77 -13.78
N GLN A 3 31.49 -32.17 -14.71
CA GLN A 3 32.50 -33.22 -14.47
C GLN A 3 33.89 -32.60 -14.29
N CYS A 4 34.62 -33.04 -13.27
CA CYS A 4 36.00 -32.62 -13.06
C CYS A 4 36.91 -33.25 -14.12
N THR A 5 37.71 -32.44 -14.81
CA THR A 5 38.63 -32.87 -15.88
C THR A 5 39.80 -33.73 -15.38
N LYS A 6 40.15 -33.65 -14.09
CA LYS A 6 41.30 -34.36 -13.52
C LYS A 6 40.94 -35.69 -12.84
N CYS A 7 39.81 -35.75 -12.13
CA CYS A 7 39.41 -36.96 -11.38
C CYS A 7 38.11 -37.61 -11.88
N GLY A 8 37.43 -37.02 -12.87
CA GLY A 8 36.18 -37.55 -13.44
C GLY A 8 34.96 -37.49 -12.50
N ALA A 9 35.09 -36.92 -11.30
CA ALA A 9 33.99 -36.82 -10.34
C ALA A 9 32.90 -35.85 -10.82
N LYS A 10 31.63 -36.20 -10.58
CA LYS A 10 30.47 -35.36 -10.87
C LYS A 10 30.23 -34.40 -9.69
N LEU A 11 30.17 -33.10 -9.98
CA LEU A 11 30.02 -32.04 -8.98
C LEU A 11 28.83 -31.11 -9.33
N PRO A 12 28.30 -30.36 -8.34
CA PRO A 12 27.31 -29.32 -8.58
C PRO A 12 27.86 -28.19 -9.46
N ASP A 13 26.99 -27.57 -10.27
CA ASP A 13 27.37 -26.56 -11.28
C ASP A 13 27.93 -25.25 -10.68
N TRP A 14 27.68 -25.02 -9.40
CA TRP A 14 28.13 -23.83 -8.68
C TRP A 14 29.54 -23.98 -8.07
N THR A 15 30.06 -25.20 -7.94
CA THR A 15 31.30 -25.45 -7.20
C THR A 15 32.54 -24.95 -7.95
N PRO A 16 33.34 -24.04 -7.37
CA PRO A 16 34.52 -23.48 -8.04
C PRO A 16 35.75 -24.40 -8.00
N VAL A 17 35.87 -25.27 -6.99
CA VAL A 17 37.01 -26.16 -6.78
C VAL A 17 36.54 -27.59 -6.55
N CYS A 18 37.19 -28.57 -7.15
CA CYS A 18 36.86 -29.97 -6.94
C CYS A 18 37.09 -30.39 -5.47
N GLN A 19 36.07 -30.90 -4.79
CA GLN A 19 36.19 -31.36 -3.39
C GLN A 19 37.11 -32.57 -3.21
N PHE A 20 37.33 -33.37 -4.27
CA PHE A 20 38.12 -34.61 -4.21
C PHE A 20 39.59 -34.42 -4.57
N CYS A 21 39.89 -33.61 -5.59
CA CYS A 21 41.25 -33.44 -6.11
C CYS A 21 41.78 -32.00 -6.04
N GLN A 22 41.03 -31.10 -5.40
CA GLN A 22 41.33 -29.67 -5.21
C GLN A 22 41.72 -28.92 -6.49
N THR A 23 41.33 -29.44 -7.64
CA THR A 23 41.60 -28.80 -8.93
C THR A 23 40.63 -27.66 -9.15
N ASP A 24 41.13 -26.54 -9.65
CA ASP A 24 40.32 -25.38 -10.02
C ASP A 24 39.43 -25.71 -11.22
N LEU A 25 38.13 -25.47 -11.05
CA LEU A 25 37.07 -25.70 -12.04
C LEU A 25 36.43 -24.38 -12.51
N SER A 26 37.04 -23.24 -12.18
CA SER A 26 36.63 -21.91 -12.68
C SER A 26 36.60 -21.83 -14.21
N HIS A 27 37.47 -22.58 -14.89
CA HIS A 27 37.59 -22.61 -16.35
C HIS A 27 36.72 -23.66 -17.04
N VAL A 28 35.96 -24.47 -16.32
CA VAL A 28 35.09 -25.50 -16.92
C VAL A 28 33.79 -24.86 -17.41
N ALA A 29 33.39 -25.18 -18.65
CA ALA A 29 32.13 -24.72 -19.22
C ALA A 29 30.95 -25.22 -18.37
N ARG A 30 30.21 -24.28 -17.78
CA ARG A 30 29.03 -24.57 -16.96
C ARG A 30 27.78 -24.50 -17.84
N PRO A 31 26.76 -25.35 -17.59
CA PRO A 31 25.46 -25.14 -18.21
C PRO A 31 24.99 -23.74 -17.86
N LYS A 32 24.69 -22.94 -18.90
CA LYS A 32 24.09 -21.62 -18.73
C LYS A 32 22.78 -21.83 -17.96
N PRO A 33 22.50 -21.06 -16.89
CA PRO A 33 21.19 -21.15 -16.24
C PRO A 33 20.11 -20.99 -17.33
N ASP A 34 19.14 -21.90 -17.35
CA ASP A 34 18.12 -21.96 -18.41
C ASP A 34 17.33 -20.64 -18.54
N ASP A 35 17.36 -19.80 -17.50
CA ASP A 35 16.89 -18.42 -17.63
C ASP A 35 17.64 -17.45 -16.68
N PRO A 36 18.67 -16.71 -17.15
CA PRO A 36 19.24 -15.58 -16.38
C PRO A 36 18.23 -14.42 -16.25
N LYS A 37 17.09 -14.52 -16.93
CA LYS A 37 15.96 -13.59 -16.88
C LYS A 37 14.71 -14.31 -16.39
N ALA A 38 14.80 -15.08 -15.29
CA ALA A 38 13.64 -15.26 -14.43
C ALA A 38 13.22 -13.87 -13.92
N ARG A 39 12.55 -13.12 -14.80
CA ARG A 39 12.06 -11.77 -14.55
C ARG A 39 11.20 -11.92 -13.32
N ILE A 40 11.48 -11.07 -12.34
CA ILE A 40 10.56 -10.80 -11.23
C ILE A 40 9.17 -10.76 -11.86
N LYS A 41 8.28 -11.69 -11.48
CA LYS A 41 6.91 -11.69 -12.02
C LYS A 41 6.35 -10.32 -11.69
N TYR A 42 6.25 -9.44 -12.69
CA TYR A 42 5.55 -8.19 -12.57
C TYR A 42 4.12 -8.58 -12.24
N TYR A 43 3.72 -8.33 -10.99
CA TYR A 43 2.36 -8.59 -10.56
C TYR A 43 1.51 -7.49 -11.18
N GLU A 44 0.85 -7.80 -12.30
CA GLU A 44 -0.20 -6.93 -12.81
C GLU A 44 -1.35 -6.97 -11.80
N PRO A 45 -1.64 -5.85 -11.10
CA PRO A 45 -2.74 -5.83 -10.17
C PRO A 45 -4.05 -6.07 -10.91
N GLN A 46 -4.99 -6.74 -10.24
CA GLN A 46 -6.28 -7.03 -10.83
C GLN A 46 -6.98 -5.71 -11.25
N PRO A 47 -7.64 -5.67 -12.42
CA PRO A 47 -8.13 -4.40 -12.99
C PRO A 47 -9.17 -3.69 -12.11
N TRP A 48 -9.89 -4.43 -11.25
CA TRP A 48 -10.84 -3.85 -10.31
C TRP A 48 -10.17 -2.94 -9.26
N VAL A 49 -8.91 -3.21 -8.89
CA VAL A 49 -8.17 -2.42 -7.90
C VAL A 49 -7.98 -0.99 -8.40
N ASN A 50 -7.61 -0.84 -9.68
CA ASN A 50 -7.45 0.49 -10.30
C ASN A 50 -8.79 1.23 -10.40
N VAL A 51 -9.89 0.53 -10.69
CA VAL A 51 -11.22 1.12 -10.75
C VAL A 51 -11.63 1.62 -9.36
N VAL A 52 -11.51 0.79 -8.33
CA VAL A 52 -11.89 1.15 -6.96
C VAL A 52 -11.00 2.29 -6.42
N TYR A 53 -9.70 2.25 -6.70
CA TYR A 53 -8.77 3.33 -6.34
C TYR A 53 -9.21 4.67 -6.95
N ASN A 54 -9.51 4.68 -8.25
CA ASN A 54 -9.96 5.88 -8.94
C ASN A 54 -11.32 6.38 -8.39
N LEU A 55 -12.26 5.49 -8.10
CA LEU A 55 -13.55 5.86 -7.50
C LEU A 55 -13.37 6.53 -6.13
N ILE A 56 -12.50 5.97 -5.29
CA ILE A 56 -12.21 6.54 -3.97
C ILE A 56 -11.51 7.89 -4.10
N ALA A 57 -10.58 8.03 -5.04
CA ALA A 57 -9.90 9.29 -5.30
C ALA A 57 -10.89 10.38 -5.75
N VAL A 58 -11.81 10.04 -6.67
CA VAL A 58 -12.91 10.95 -7.08
C VAL A 58 -13.82 11.29 -5.89
N TYR A 59 -14.17 10.31 -5.06
CA TYR A 59 -14.96 10.55 -3.85
C TYR A 59 -14.27 11.55 -2.90
N TRP A 60 -12.95 11.43 -2.70
CA TRP A 60 -12.18 12.38 -1.89
C TRP A 60 -12.20 13.80 -2.47
N VAL A 61 -12.08 13.93 -3.80
CA VAL A 61 -12.20 15.23 -4.47
C VAL A 61 -13.58 15.85 -4.25
N LEU A 62 -14.64 15.08 -4.50
CA LEU A 62 -16.02 15.55 -4.33
C LEU A 62 -16.34 15.92 -2.88
N ASN A 63 -15.90 15.11 -1.91
CA ASN A 63 -16.06 15.40 -0.49
C ASN A 63 -15.29 16.66 -0.07
N GLY A 64 -14.08 16.86 -0.59
CA GLY A 64 -13.29 18.07 -0.38
C GLY A 64 -14.02 19.32 -0.90
N ILE A 65 -14.52 19.27 -2.13
CA ILE A 65 -15.30 20.37 -2.74
C ILE A 65 -16.56 20.65 -1.92
N TYR A 66 -17.30 19.61 -1.53
CA TYR A 66 -18.49 19.76 -0.70
C TYR A 66 -18.17 20.47 0.62
N ARG A 67 -17.09 20.09 1.31
CA ARG A 67 -16.65 20.75 2.55
C ARG A 67 -16.29 22.21 2.36
N VAL A 68 -15.69 22.57 1.22
CA VAL A 68 -15.43 23.97 0.85
C VAL A 68 -16.74 24.74 0.64
N LEU A 69 -17.72 24.15 -0.06
CA LEU A 69 -19.03 24.78 -0.29
C LEU A 69 -19.82 24.98 1.00
N VAL A 70 -19.79 24.02 1.92
CA VAL A 70 -20.40 24.16 3.25
C VAL A 70 -19.65 25.23 4.06
N GLY A 71 -18.33 25.13 4.17
CA GLY A 71 -17.52 26.04 4.97
C GLY A 71 -17.46 27.49 4.47
N SER A 72 -17.68 27.71 3.17
CA SER A 72 -17.77 29.06 2.59
C SER A 72 -19.10 29.75 2.83
N GLY A 73 -20.07 29.06 3.44
CA GLY A 73 -21.39 29.60 3.72
C GLY A 73 -22.38 29.51 2.54
N VAL A 74 -21.99 28.84 1.44
CA VAL A 74 -22.89 28.63 0.29
C VAL A 74 -23.98 27.60 0.61
N LEU A 75 -23.63 26.56 1.39
CA LEU A 75 -24.53 25.45 1.74
C LEU A 75 -24.77 25.31 3.26
N GLY A 76 -24.18 26.16 4.11
CA GLY A 76 -24.25 26.01 5.57
C GLY A 76 -23.64 27.18 6.34
N GLU A 77 -23.21 26.94 7.58
CA GLU A 77 -22.54 27.96 8.40
C GLU A 77 -21.10 28.19 7.94
N GLN A 78 -20.68 29.47 7.95
CA GLN A 78 -19.32 29.84 7.60
C GLN A 78 -18.33 29.29 8.62
N SER A 79 -17.40 28.47 8.14
CA SER A 79 -16.32 27.89 8.93
C SER A 79 -15.06 27.82 8.11
N PHE A 80 -14.12 28.71 8.42
CA PHE A 80 -12.79 28.73 7.81
C PHE A 80 -12.06 27.39 7.97
N ALA A 81 -12.27 26.69 9.10
CA ALA A 81 -11.69 25.37 9.33
C ALA A 81 -12.19 24.34 8.31
N LEU A 82 -13.49 24.33 8.01
CA LEU A 82 -14.07 23.41 7.01
C LEU A 82 -13.55 23.71 5.60
N VAL A 83 -13.36 25.00 5.27
CA VAL A 83 -12.78 25.39 3.98
C VAL A 83 -11.36 24.86 3.85
N ILE A 84 -10.50 25.10 4.85
CA ILE A 84 -9.10 24.64 4.82
C ILE A 84 -9.04 23.12 4.70
N ILE A 85 -9.78 22.39 5.54
CA ILE A 85 -9.83 20.92 5.52
C ILE A 85 -10.35 20.43 4.16
N GLY A 86 -11.37 21.09 3.59
CA GLY A 86 -11.93 20.75 2.29
C GLY A 86 -10.92 20.95 1.15
N VAL A 87 -10.17 22.04 1.16
CA VAL A 87 -9.12 22.32 0.15
C VAL A 87 -8.03 21.26 0.20
N PHE A 88 -7.49 20.94 1.39
CA PHE A 88 -6.49 19.88 1.51
C PHE A 88 -7.04 18.51 1.12
N GLY A 89 -8.28 18.19 1.49
CA GLY A 89 -8.96 16.96 1.09
C GLY A 89 -9.09 16.82 -0.43
N ALA A 90 -9.47 17.91 -1.11
CA ALA A 90 -9.56 17.94 -2.57
C ALA A 90 -8.18 17.79 -3.23
N LEU A 91 -7.14 18.46 -2.71
CA LEU A 91 -5.77 18.33 -3.20
C LEU A 91 -5.22 16.91 -3.04
N PHE A 92 -5.50 16.25 -1.91
CA PHE A 92 -5.12 14.85 -1.73
C PHE A 92 -5.85 13.92 -2.70
N GLY A 93 -7.14 14.13 -2.96
CA GLY A 93 -7.89 13.37 -3.96
C GLY A 93 -7.33 13.55 -5.38
N ILE A 94 -7.00 14.78 -5.77
CA ILE A 94 -6.36 15.08 -7.06
C ILE A 94 -4.97 14.46 -7.13
N GLY A 95 -4.19 14.56 -6.06
CA GLY A 95 -2.84 13.96 -5.99
C GLY A 95 -2.87 12.43 -6.05
N MET A 96 -3.91 11.80 -5.51
CA MET A 96 -4.17 10.37 -5.69
C MET A 96 -4.51 10.02 -7.15
N LEU A 97 -5.36 10.79 -7.82
CA LEU A 97 -5.68 10.60 -9.25
C LEU A 97 -4.43 10.75 -10.15
N ALA A 98 -3.59 11.74 -9.86
CA ALA A 98 -2.34 11.98 -10.56
C ALA A 98 -1.23 10.98 -10.18
N ARG A 99 -1.51 10.03 -9.28
CA ARG A 99 -0.59 8.99 -8.82
C ARG A 99 0.75 9.53 -8.28
N VAL A 100 0.73 10.71 -7.65
CA VAL A 100 1.94 11.34 -7.10
C VAL A 100 2.44 10.53 -5.91
N GLU A 101 3.66 10.00 -5.99
CA GLU A 101 4.28 9.14 -4.95
C GLU A 101 4.29 9.82 -3.58
N LEU A 102 4.58 11.12 -3.53
CA LEU A 102 4.60 11.91 -2.29
C LEU A 102 3.22 11.95 -1.62
N VAL A 103 2.15 12.18 -2.40
CA VAL A 103 0.79 12.25 -1.87
C VAL A 103 0.32 10.88 -1.39
N ARG A 104 0.63 9.81 -2.13
CA ARG A 104 0.33 8.43 -1.71
C ARG A 104 1.03 8.06 -0.42
N GLY A 105 2.29 8.44 -0.26
CA GLY A 105 3.04 8.26 0.98
C GLY A 105 2.40 8.97 2.17
N ILE A 106 1.99 10.25 1.99
CA ILE A 106 1.29 11.01 3.04
C ILE A 106 -0.05 10.36 3.38
N VAL A 107 -0.86 10.00 2.39
CA VAL A 107 -2.18 9.39 2.61
C VAL A 107 -2.02 8.04 3.32
N ASN A 108 -1.05 7.22 2.94
CA ASN A 108 -0.75 5.96 3.62
C ASN A 108 -0.33 6.19 5.09
N PHE A 109 0.51 7.20 5.34
CA PHE A 109 0.92 7.57 6.70
C PHE A 109 -0.25 8.07 7.55
N VAL A 110 -1.10 8.96 7.00
CA VAL A 110 -2.28 9.49 7.68
C VAL A 110 -3.29 8.37 7.96
N CYS A 111 -3.53 7.46 7.01
CA CYS A 111 -4.38 6.29 7.24
C CYS A 111 -3.79 5.36 8.32
N GLY A 112 -2.47 5.18 8.36
CA GLY A 112 -1.81 4.43 9.43
C GLY A 112 -2.02 5.06 10.81
N ILE A 113 -1.88 6.38 10.92
CA ILE A 113 -2.20 7.12 12.16
C ILE A 113 -3.68 6.98 12.52
N ASN A 114 -4.60 7.11 11.55
CA ASN A 114 -6.03 6.96 11.79
C ASN A 114 -6.41 5.57 12.29
N ILE A 115 -5.72 4.51 11.83
CA ILE A 115 -5.92 3.16 12.37
C ILE A 115 -5.47 3.10 13.83
N ILE A 116 -4.29 3.62 14.17
CA ILE A 116 -3.79 3.61 15.56
C ILE A 116 -4.74 4.39 16.47
N LEU A 117 -5.05 5.64 16.09
CA LEU A 117 -5.97 6.49 16.85
C LEU A 117 -7.37 5.88 16.92
N GLY A 118 -7.87 5.31 15.83
CA GLY A 118 -9.16 4.64 15.77
C GLY A 118 -9.24 3.45 16.71
N VAL A 119 -8.21 2.60 16.76
CA VAL A 119 -8.15 1.45 17.67
C VAL A 119 -8.07 1.91 19.12
N THR A 120 -7.25 2.92 19.42
CA THR A 120 -7.20 3.50 20.78
C THR A 120 -8.55 4.10 21.18
N CYS A 121 -9.21 4.83 20.28
CA CYS A 121 -10.50 5.45 20.52
C CYS A 121 -11.61 4.40 20.69
N LEU A 122 -11.55 3.31 19.93
CA LEU A 122 -12.44 2.16 20.09
C LEU A 122 -12.27 1.53 21.48
N GLY A 123 -11.03 1.35 21.95
CA GLY A 123 -10.74 0.86 23.30
C GLY A 123 -11.35 1.76 24.39
N VAL A 124 -11.19 3.07 24.26
CA VAL A 124 -11.82 4.04 25.17
C VAL A 124 -13.34 3.96 25.09
N SER A 125 -13.91 3.90 23.88
CA SER A 125 -15.36 3.85 23.64
C SER A 125 -16.01 2.59 24.23
N VAL A 126 -15.32 1.46 24.21
CA VAL A 126 -15.79 0.22 24.85
C VAL A 126 -15.82 0.38 26.38
N ILE A 127 -14.78 0.97 26.97
CA ILE A 127 -14.69 1.19 28.43
C ILE A 127 -15.76 2.19 28.90
N THR A 128 -16.02 3.25 28.12
CA THR A 128 -17.00 4.29 28.46
C THR A 128 -18.43 3.96 28.01
N SER A 129 -18.63 2.89 27.21
CA SER A 129 -19.95 2.47 26.73
C SER A 129 -21.02 2.26 27.82
N PRO A 130 -20.70 1.76 29.03
CA PRO A 130 -21.70 1.63 30.09
C PRO A 130 -22.20 2.98 30.63
N LEU A 131 -21.39 4.05 30.47
CA LEU A 131 -21.72 5.39 30.95
C LEU A 131 -22.63 6.15 29.97
N VAL A 132 -22.46 5.92 28.67
CA VAL A 132 -23.13 6.67 27.59
C VAL A 132 -24.40 5.95 27.09
N GLY A 133 -24.53 4.65 27.36
CA GLY A 133 -25.73 3.88 27.02
C GLY A 133 -25.76 3.37 25.57
N PRO A 134 -26.93 2.92 25.07
CA PRO A 134 -27.06 2.18 23.81
C PRO A 134 -26.58 2.93 22.56
N LEU A 135 -26.59 4.26 22.57
CA LEU A 135 -26.06 5.09 21.48
C LEU A 135 -24.56 4.91 21.28
N ALA A 136 -23.81 4.53 22.33
CA ALA A 136 -22.38 4.26 22.24
C ALA A 136 -22.09 3.05 21.34
N LEU A 137 -22.98 2.06 21.27
CA LEU A 137 -22.81 0.89 20.40
C LEU A 137 -22.85 1.28 18.92
N VAL A 138 -23.69 2.24 18.54
CA VAL A 138 -23.73 2.77 17.17
C VAL A 138 -22.42 3.48 16.83
N GLY A 139 -21.90 4.29 17.76
CA GLY A 139 -20.60 4.96 17.60
C GLY A 139 -19.45 3.97 17.41
N ILE A 140 -19.44 2.88 18.17
CA ILE A 140 -18.43 1.82 18.04
C ILE A 140 -18.48 1.17 16.65
N VAL A 141 -19.67 0.88 16.12
CA VAL A 141 -19.82 0.28 14.78
C VAL A 141 -19.33 1.24 13.69
N VAL A 142 -19.68 2.52 13.77
CA VAL A 142 -19.18 3.53 12.81
C VAL A 142 -17.66 3.65 12.88
N GLN A 143 -17.09 3.64 14.09
CA GLN A 143 -15.64 3.68 14.28
C GLN A 143 -14.93 2.47 13.65
N ILE A 144 -15.52 1.28 13.74
CA ILE A 144 -14.98 0.07 13.09
C ILE A 144 -14.98 0.23 11.57
N LEU A 145 -16.05 0.77 10.99
CA LEU A 145 -16.13 1.01 9.54
C LEU A 145 -15.06 2.00 9.07
N ASP A 146 -14.80 3.06 9.84
CA ASP A 146 -13.74 4.03 9.53
C ASP A 146 -12.33 3.42 9.55
N ILE A 147 -12.06 2.52 10.50
CA ILE A 147 -10.81 1.76 10.56
C ILE A 147 -10.67 0.83 9.36
N LEU A 148 -11.74 0.11 9.01
CA LEU A 148 -11.76 -0.79 7.85
C LEU A 148 -11.56 -0.04 6.54
N GLN A 149 -12.21 1.12 6.38
CA GLN A 149 -12.02 1.98 5.23
C GLN A 149 -10.57 2.46 5.12
N SER A 150 -9.95 2.86 6.24
CA SER A 150 -8.55 3.28 6.26
C SER A 150 -7.60 2.14 5.90
N ALA A 151 -7.85 0.94 6.43
CA ALA A 151 -7.06 -0.26 6.10
C ALA A 151 -7.22 -0.68 4.63
N PHE A 152 -8.44 -0.59 4.09
CA PHE A 152 -8.72 -0.87 2.69
C PHE A 152 -8.01 0.11 1.76
N LEU A 153 -7.94 1.39 2.14
CA LEU A 153 -7.23 2.40 1.37
C LEU A 153 -5.72 2.14 1.31
N ILE A 154 -5.12 1.73 2.44
CA ILE A 154 -3.71 1.29 2.50
C ILE A 154 -3.49 0.09 1.58
N TYR A 155 -4.39 -0.90 1.62
CA TYR A 155 -4.33 -2.07 0.75
C TYR A 155 -4.36 -1.67 -0.74
N LEU A 156 -5.29 -0.78 -1.13
CA LEU A 156 -5.39 -0.31 -2.51
C LEU A 156 -4.13 0.44 -2.95
N ILE A 157 -3.57 1.31 -2.11
CA ILE A 157 -2.33 2.02 -2.42
C ILE A 157 -1.19 1.01 -2.62
N ALA A 158 -1.02 0.07 -1.70
CA ALA A 158 0.03 -0.95 -1.78
C ALA A 158 -0.08 -1.82 -3.03
N GLU A 159 -1.31 -2.15 -3.44
CA GLU A 159 -1.56 -2.94 -4.65
C GLU A 159 -1.32 -2.12 -5.93
N THR A 160 -1.62 -0.81 -5.91
CA THR A 160 -1.30 0.08 -7.04
C THR A 160 0.19 0.44 -7.15
N ASP A 161 0.93 0.50 -6.04
CA ASP A 161 2.37 0.83 -6.02
C ASP A 161 3.26 -0.35 -6.43
N ARG A 162 2.72 -1.58 -6.45
CA ARG A 162 3.40 -2.73 -7.08
C ARG A 162 3.57 -2.56 -8.59
N GLN A 163 2.84 -1.63 -9.21
CA GLN A 163 3.17 -1.14 -10.55
C GLN A 163 4.45 -0.29 -10.42
N THR A 164 5.60 -0.90 -10.65
CA THR A 164 6.86 -0.15 -10.73
C THR A 164 6.75 0.95 -11.79
N PRO A 165 7.44 2.09 -11.60
CA PRO A 165 7.32 3.24 -12.46
C PRO A 165 7.65 2.83 -13.89
N ASN A 166 6.82 3.28 -14.83
CA ASN A 166 7.19 3.23 -16.24
C ASN A 166 8.54 3.96 -16.37
N LEU A 167 9.61 3.19 -16.63
CA LEU A 167 10.87 3.71 -17.14
C LEU A 167 10.64 4.38 -18.50
#